data_AF-A0A7C7EA39-F1
#
_entry.id   AF-A0A7C7EA39-F1
#
_cell.length_a   1.000
_cell.length_b   1.000
_cell.length_c   1.000
_cell.angle_alpha   90.00
_cell.angle_beta   90.00
_cell.angle_gamma   90.00
#
_symmetry.space_group_name_H-M   'P 1'
#
loop_
_entity.id
_entity.type
_entity.pdbx_description
1 polymer ?
#
loop_
_entity_poly.entity_id
_entity_poly.type
_entity_poly.pdbx_seq_one_letter_code
_entity_poly.pdbx_strand_id
1 'polypeptide(L)'
;MARKKVVELTERDVELLKMLAEHITIRTDNVGRLYQTEKYHTARLKKLKDAKYIKNNYGYVLLGVEGERYLKSIGIVPKSKPPSKSNYLERVKQRSDLYFDFLGSSWRFIDGRELKKQYGTIDRSSMFIGLLSGWTEYMVYFLTKYYDKKQIENMKHEISNLYRLGIYRAVIFYRDRKERERYRDETLGIKEQLALPYPAGVELLKKHGEKDIIRAAAEKVYGVLKEPAWKEADFEAEGKQIMVLILNDIEKKAKIRNYLDLTAFRYTERQEIEILCLDEQEEVFRSEFPECSIRTISTEEVLRL
;
A
#
# COMPACT_ATOMS: atom_id res chain seq x y z
N MET A 1 45.95 1.60 -14.02
CA MET A 1 45.12 0.82 -13.06
C MET A 1 44.68 1.74 -11.92
N ALA A 2 43.38 1.95 -11.72
CA ALA A 2 42.90 2.83 -10.65
C ALA A 2 43.10 2.17 -9.28
N ARG A 3 43.74 2.88 -8.33
CA ARG A 3 43.93 2.43 -6.94
C ARG A 3 42.60 1.97 -6.35
N LYS A 4 42.54 0.73 -5.84
CA LYS A 4 41.40 0.20 -5.09
C LYS A 4 41.25 1.06 -3.82
N LYS A 5 40.26 1.95 -3.78
CA LYS A 5 39.93 2.69 -2.55
C LYS A 5 39.43 1.66 -1.54
N VAL A 6 40.23 1.40 -0.51
CA VAL A 6 39.84 0.55 0.62
C VAL A 6 38.92 1.37 1.51
N VAL A 7 37.70 0.88 1.73
CA VAL A 7 36.74 1.45 2.66
C VAL A 7 36.53 0.43 3.75
N GLU A 8 36.87 0.79 4.98
CA GLU A 8 36.54 0.01 6.17
C GLU A 8 35.03 0.08 6.39
N LEU A 9 34.38 -1.08 6.42
CA LEU A 9 32.93 -1.17 6.63
C LEU A 9 32.59 -0.98 8.10
N THR A 10 31.60 -0.12 8.37
CA THR A 10 30.97 0.02 9.69
C THR A 10 29.85 -1.00 9.84
N GLU A 11 29.37 -1.23 11.06
CA GLU A 11 28.22 -2.11 11.33
C GLU A 11 26.98 -1.73 10.51
N ARG A 12 26.71 -0.42 10.38
CA ARG A 12 25.58 0.11 9.58
C ARG A 12 25.75 -0.17 8.08
N ASP A 13 26.98 -0.18 7.57
CA ASP A 13 27.22 -0.57 6.18
C ASP A 13 26.98 -2.07 5.97
N VAL A 14 27.39 -2.89 6.93
CA VAL A 14 27.13 -4.34 6.90
C VAL A 14 25.62 -4.59 6.94
N GLU A 15 24.88 -3.87 7.78
CA GLU A 15 23.42 -3.93 7.82
C GLU A 15 22.78 -3.50 6.49
N LEU A 16 23.22 -2.39 5.89
CA LEU A 16 22.77 -1.99 4.56
C LEU A 16 23.00 -3.10 3.52
N LEU A 17 24.18 -3.73 3.52
CA LEU A 17 24.48 -4.82 2.59
C LEU A 17 23.58 -6.03 2.82
N LYS A 18 23.32 -6.41 4.08
CA LYS A 18 22.37 -7.47 4.44
C LYS A 18 20.96 -7.15 3.95
N MET A 19 20.48 -5.94 4.17
CA MET A 19 19.18 -5.48 3.67
C MET A 19 19.11 -5.51 2.14
N LEU A 20 20.17 -5.12 1.44
CA LEU A 20 20.23 -5.23 -0.01
C LEU A 20 20.28 -6.68 -0.50
N ALA A 21 20.84 -7.61 0.29
CA ALA A 21 20.83 -9.03 -0.03
C ALA A 21 19.39 -9.59 -0.03
N GLU A 22 18.55 -9.07 0.87
CA GLU A 22 17.17 -9.48 1.05
C GLU A 22 16.18 -8.77 0.13
N HIS A 23 16.28 -7.44 0.03
CA HIS A 23 15.35 -6.62 -0.75
C HIS A 23 15.82 -6.36 -2.17
N ILE A 24 17.07 -6.74 -2.52
CA ILE A 24 17.75 -6.54 -3.82
C ILE A 24 18.07 -5.07 -4.11
N THR A 25 17.14 -4.18 -3.82
CA THR A 25 17.22 -2.74 -4.07
C THR A 25 16.64 -2.00 -2.87
N ILE A 26 17.12 -0.79 -2.59
CA ILE A 26 16.56 0.09 -1.55
C ILE A 26 16.54 1.52 -2.10
N ARG A 27 15.44 2.25 -1.93
CA ARG A 27 15.38 3.68 -2.32
C ARG A 27 16.40 4.47 -1.50
N THR A 28 17.10 5.41 -2.14
CA THR A 28 18.19 6.18 -1.49
C THR A 28 17.68 6.89 -0.23
N ASP A 29 16.48 7.45 -0.28
CA ASP A 29 15.85 8.14 0.85
C ASP A 29 15.55 7.20 2.02
N ASN A 30 15.26 5.92 1.73
CA ASN A 30 15.03 4.89 2.76
C ASN A 30 16.35 4.46 3.44
N VAL A 31 17.50 4.66 2.80
CA VAL A 31 18.81 4.39 3.42
C VAL A 31 19.05 5.33 4.61
N GLY A 32 18.55 6.57 4.55
CA GLY A 32 18.63 7.51 5.67
C GLY A 32 18.04 6.94 6.96
N ARG A 33 16.96 6.14 6.86
CA ARG A 33 16.31 5.47 8.01
C ARG A 33 17.23 4.41 8.64
N LEU A 34 18.01 3.67 7.85
CA LEU A 34 18.99 2.69 8.35
C LEU A 34 20.17 3.37 9.05
N TYR A 35 20.65 4.49 8.50
CA TYR A 35 21.80 5.20 9.06
C TYR A 35 21.42 6.20 10.16
N GLN A 36 20.12 6.36 10.46
CA GLN A 36 19.55 7.29 11.45
C GLN A 36 20.07 8.74 11.31
N THR A 37 20.41 9.16 10.08
CA THR A 37 21.07 10.45 9.82
C THR A 37 20.73 10.98 8.43
N GLU A 38 20.30 12.25 8.34
CA GLU A 38 19.84 12.84 7.07
C GLU A 38 20.98 13.17 6.07
N LYS A 39 22.17 13.57 6.55
CA LYS A 39 23.28 14.00 5.66
C LYS A 39 24.43 13.00 5.58
N TYR A 40 24.65 12.23 6.63
CA TYR A 40 25.79 11.31 6.73
C TYR A 40 25.66 10.13 5.76
N HIS A 41 24.44 9.63 5.53
CA HIS A 41 24.21 8.50 4.64
C HIS A 41 24.63 8.81 3.19
N THR A 42 24.42 10.03 2.68
CA THR A 42 24.80 10.40 1.30
C THR A 42 26.32 10.33 1.08
N ALA A 43 27.11 10.86 2.02
CA ALA A 43 28.56 10.78 1.95
C ALA A 43 29.05 9.33 2.08
N ARG A 44 28.41 8.54 2.93
CA ARG A 44 28.73 7.12 3.10
C ARG A 44 28.41 6.31 1.86
N LEU A 45 27.24 6.50 1.26
CA LEU A 45 26.85 5.86 -0.01
C LEU A 45 27.85 6.19 -1.13
N LYS A 46 28.35 7.43 -1.22
CA LYS A 46 29.40 7.79 -2.18
C LYS A 46 30.68 6.97 -1.94
N LYS A 47 31.14 6.84 -0.69
CA LYS A 47 32.32 6.03 -0.36
C LYS A 47 32.13 4.55 -0.71
N LEU A 48 30.98 3.96 -0.35
CA LEU A 48 30.65 2.56 -0.66
C LEU A 48 30.53 2.33 -2.17
N LYS A 49 29.99 3.29 -2.92
CA LYS A 49 29.90 3.24 -4.38
C LYS A 49 31.28 3.29 -5.03
N ASP A 50 32.14 4.22 -4.62
CA ASP A 50 33.52 4.35 -5.10
C ASP A 50 34.32 3.05 -4.85
N ALA A 51 34.10 2.42 -3.70
CA ALA A 51 34.71 1.13 -3.34
C ALA A 51 33.97 -0.09 -3.94
N LYS A 52 32.94 0.12 -4.76
CA LYS A 52 32.17 -0.93 -5.46
C LYS A 52 31.41 -1.90 -4.55
N TYR A 53 31.15 -1.53 -3.29
CA TYR A 53 30.26 -2.27 -2.39
C TYR A 53 28.80 -2.15 -2.80
N ILE A 54 28.42 -0.99 -3.33
CA ILE A 54 27.07 -0.72 -3.84
C ILE A 54 27.12 -0.10 -5.25
N LYS A 55 25.97 -0.02 -5.90
CA LYS A 55 25.73 0.70 -7.15
C LYS A 55 24.45 1.52 -7.02
N ASN A 56 24.40 2.67 -7.69
CA ASN A 56 23.18 3.47 -7.78
C ASN A 56 22.50 3.25 -9.13
N ASN A 57 21.18 3.20 -9.11
CA ASN A 57 20.34 3.05 -10.29
C ASN A 57 19.06 3.88 -10.11
N TYR A 58 18.99 5.06 -10.75
CA TYR A 58 17.82 5.96 -10.76
C TYR A 58 17.14 6.13 -9.39
N GLY A 59 17.87 6.62 -8.39
CA GLY A 59 17.33 6.86 -7.03
C GLY A 59 17.31 5.62 -6.12
N TYR A 60 17.75 4.46 -6.59
CA TYR A 60 17.88 3.24 -5.79
C TYR A 60 19.34 2.80 -5.64
N VAL A 61 19.60 2.10 -4.54
CA VAL A 61 20.87 1.45 -4.21
C VAL A 61 20.72 -0.06 -4.42
N LEU A 62 21.72 -0.68 -5.04
CA LEU A 62 21.84 -2.12 -5.25
C LEU A 62 23.22 -2.62 -4.80
N LEU A 63 23.35 -3.93 -4.57
CA LEU A 63 24.66 -4.53 -4.30
C LEU A 63 25.64 -4.34 -5.46
N GLY A 64 26.85 -3.93 -5.12
CA GLY A 64 28.02 -3.92 -5.99
C GLY A 64 28.78 -5.25 -5.92
N VAL A 65 29.80 -5.40 -6.76
CA VAL A 65 30.57 -6.64 -6.86
C VAL A 65 31.32 -6.94 -5.56
N GLU A 66 31.90 -5.92 -4.91
CA GLU A 66 32.60 -6.11 -3.65
C GLU A 66 31.62 -6.37 -2.50
N GLY A 67 30.42 -5.81 -2.55
CA GLY A 67 29.36 -6.08 -1.56
C GLY A 67 28.88 -7.52 -1.61
N GLU A 68 28.66 -8.07 -2.80
CA GLU A 68 28.33 -9.49 -2.98
C GLU A 68 29.44 -10.41 -2.48
N ARG A 69 30.72 -10.08 -2.78
CA ARG A 69 31.87 -10.85 -2.29
C ARG A 69 31.96 -10.84 -0.78
N TYR A 70 31.80 -9.67 -0.17
CA TYR A 70 31.80 -9.52 1.28
C TYR A 70 30.69 -10.34 1.93
N LEU A 71 29.44 -10.22 1.47
CA LEU A 71 28.32 -11.01 2.02
C LEU A 71 28.56 -12.52 1.93
N LYS A 72 29.08 -13.00 0.81
CA LYS A 72 29.45 -14.42 0.66
C LYS A 72 30.53 -14.85 1.65
N SER A 73 31.52 -14.00 1.93
CA SER A 73 32.57 -14.30 2.92
C SER A 73 32.04 -14.43 4.35
N ILE A 74 30.88 -13.85 4.65
CA ILE A 74 30.19 -13.99 5.95
C ILE A 74 28.99 -14.95 5.90
N GLY A 75 28.92 -15.81 4.87
CA GLY A 75 27.90 -16.86 4.75
C GLY A 75 26.52 -16.40 4.25
N ILE A 76 26.38 -15.16 3.76
CA ILE A 76 25.11 -14.62 3.26
C ILE A 76 25.08 -14.70 1.74
N VAL A 77 24.06 -15.37 1.20
CA VAL A 77 23.84 -15.49 -0.24
C VAL A 77 22.80 -14.46 -0.69
N PRO A 78 23.20 -13.42 -1.47
CA PRO A 78 22.26 -12.42 -1.96
C PRO A 78 21.23 -13.02 -2.92
N LYS A 79 19.99 -12.49 -2.90
CA LYS A 79 18.98 -12.83 -3.92
C LYS A 79 19.44 -12.37 -5.31
N SER A 80 19.13 -13.18 -6.33
CA SER A 80 19.52 -12.91 -7.71
C SER A 80 18.99 -11.56 -8.22
N LYS A 81 19.85 -10.84 -8.95
CA LYS A 81 19.49 -9.54 -9.54
C LYS A 81 18.45 -9.70 -10.65
N PRO A 82 17.38 -8.87 -10.65
CA PRO A 82 16.42 -8.83 -11.74
C PRO A 82 17.08 -8.33 -13.04
N PRO A 83 16.58 -8.74 -14.22
CA PRO A 83 16.90 -8.09 -15.49
C PRO A 83 16.55 -6.59 -15.43
N SER A 84 17.44 -5.76 -15.98
CA SER A 84 17.46 -4.29 -15.82
C SER A 84 16.24 -3.53 -16.36
N LYS A 85 15.43 -4.13 -17.24
CA LYS A 85 14.18 -3.57 -17.77
C LYS A 85 13.09 -4.64 -17.75
N SER A 86 12.40 -4.76 -16.62
CA SER A 86 11.31 -5.73 -16.49
C SER A 86 10.27 -5.26 -15.48
N ASN A 87 9.02 -5.65 -15.67
CA ASN A 87 7.96 -5.56 -14.65
C ASN A 87 8.42 -6.17 -13.32
N TYR A 88 9.34 -7.13 -13.38
CA TYR A 88 9.95 -7.75 -12.21
C TYR A 88 10.82 -6.78 -11.39
N LEU A 89 11.64 -5.92 -12.02
CA LEU A 89 12.41 -4.91 -11.30
C LEU A 89 11.49 -3.91 -10.57
N GLU A 90 10.39 -3.50 -11.21
CA GLU A 90 9.42 -2.60 -10.58
C GLU A 90 8.76 -3.24 -9.36
N ARG A 91 8.34 -4.49 -9.47
CA ARG A 91 7.81 -5.27 -8.32
C ARG A 91 8.84 -5.46 -7.21
N VAL A 92 10.13 -5.60 -7.54
CA VAL A 92 11.20 -5.66 -6.54
C VAL A 92 11.31 -4.32 -5.80
N LYS A 93 11.26 -3.18 -6.50
CA LYS A 93 11.24 -1.85 -5.87
C LYS A 93 10.03 -1.66 -4.97
N GLN A 94 8.83 -1.94 -5.47
CA GLN A 94 7.58 -1.83 -4.69
C GLN A 94 7.63 -2.63 -3.39
N ARG A 95 8.13 -3.87 -3.42
CA ARG A 95 8.32 -4.69 -2.21
C ARG A 95 9.29 -4.06 -1.23
N SER A 96 10.42 -3.57 -1.71
CA SER A 96 11.37 -2.89 -0.84
C SER A 96 10.75 -1.63 -0.25
N ASP A 97 10.09 -0.81 -1.05
CA ASP A 97 9.52 0.45 -0.60
C ASP A 97 8.44 0.19 0.46
N LEU A 98 7.51 -0.73 0.23
CA LEU A 98 6.51 -1.13 1.22
C LEU A 98 7.12 -1.62 2.53
N TYR A 99 8.17 -2.43 2.46
CA TYR A 99 8.86 -2.89 3.67
C TYR A 99 9.34 -1.70 4.51
N PHE A 100 10.03 -0.74 3.90
CA PHE A 100 10.54 0.43 4.61
C PHE A 100 9.45 1.42 4.99
N ASP A 101 8.40 1.51 4.18
CA ASP A 101 7.27 2.37 4.43
C ASP A 101 6.56 1.93 5.70
N PHE A 102 6.29 0.64 5.89
CA PHE A 102 5.62 0.09 7.08
C PHE A 102 6.56 -0.29 8.23
N LEU A 103 7.89 -0.12 8.05
CA LEU A 103 8.86 -0.39 9.11
C LEU A 103 8.58 0.47 10.35
N GLY A 104 8.36 -0.20 11.50
CA GLY A 104 8.06 0.46 12.77
C GLY A 104 6.61 0.95 12.92
N SER A 105 5.72 0.63 11.97
CA SER A 105 4.28 0.85 12.11
C SER A 105 3.57 -0.33 12.79
N SER A 106 2.29 -0.17 13.11
CA SER A 106 1.43 -1.27 13.59
C SER A 106 1.20 -2.38 12.55
N TRP A 107 1.58 -2.15 11.29
CA TRP A 107 1.56 -3.18 10.25
C TRP A 107 2.93 -3.82 10.07
N ARG A 108 2.94 -5.14 9.98
CA ARG A 108 4.05 -5.90 9.47
C ARG A 108 3.84 -6.22 8.01
N PHE A 109 4.72 -5.74 7.15
CA PHE A 109 4.76 -6.14 5.75
C PHE A 109 5.50 -7.47 5.58
N ILE A 110 4.83 -8.47 5.01
CA ILE A 110 5.38 -9.78 4.67
C ILE A 110 5.53 -9.85 3.15
N ASP A 111 6.75 -10.11 2.68
CA ASP A 111 7.06 -10.15 1.24
C ASP A 111 6.29 -11.29 0.54
N GLY A 112 5.67 -11.00 -0.60
CA GLY A 112 4.92 -12.02 -1.33
C GLY A 112 5.75 -13.21 -1.82
N ARG A 113 7.08 -13.08 -1.93
CA ARG A 113 8.01 -14.20 -2.19
C ARG A 113 8.08 -15.17 -1.03
N GLU A 114 7.98 -14.66 0.20
CA GLU A 114 7.98 -15.47 1.40
C GLU A 114 6.66 -16.23 1.50
N LEU A 115 5.53 -15.53 1.29
CA LEU A 115 4.20 -16.15 1.25
C LEU A 115 4.13 -17.30 0.24
N LYS A 116 4.64 -17.10 -0.98
CA LYS A 116 4.67 -18.15 -2.02
C LYS A 116 5.54 -19.36 -1.66
N LYS A 117 6.54 -19.19 -0.78
CA LYS A 117 7.35 -20.30 -0.29
C LYS A 117 6.65 -21.05 0.84
N GLN A 118 5.94 -20.33 1.71
CA GLN A 118 5.20 -20.91 2.84
C GLN A 118 3.95 -21.65 2.35
N TYR A 119 3.16 -21.01 1.50
CA TYR A 119 1.95 -21.56 0.92
C TYR A 119 2.29 -22.14 -0.46
N GLY A 120 2.77 -23.39 -0.49
CA GLY A 120 3.15 -24.09 -1.73
C GLY A 120 2.03 -24.24 -2.76
N THR A 121 0.80 -23.86 -2.43
CA THR A 121 -0.39 -23.81 -3.28
C THR A 121 -0.57 -22.49 -4.03
N ILE A 122 0.15 -21.43 -3.66
CA ILE A 122 0.05 -20.13 -4.33
C ILE A 122 0.82 -20.17 -5.66
N ASP A 123 0.17 -19.71 -6.73
CA ASP A 123 0.82 -19.62 -8.04
C ASP A 123 2.03 -18.67 -7.99
N ARG A 124 3.15 -19.12 -8.57
CA ARG A 124 4.34 -18.30 -8.79
C ARG A 124 4.00 -17.05 -9.60
N SER A 125 3.02 -17.12 -10.49
CA SER A 125 2.55 -16.01 -11.32
C SER A 125 1.70 -14.97 -10.57
N SER A 126 1.27 -15.25 -9.33
CA SER A 126 0.35 -14.37 -8.59
C SER A 126 0.86 -12.94 -8.48
N MET A 127 -0.08 -12.00 -8.56
CA MET A 127 0.17 -10.59 -8.78
C MET A 127 0.31 -9.78 -7.50
N PHE A 128 -0.08 -10.31 -6.34
CA PHE A 128 0.16 -9.63 -5.07
C PHE A 128 1.66 -9.34 -4.80
N ILE A 129 1.91 -8.22 -4.13
CA ILE A 129 3.24 -7.72 -3.78
C ILE A 129 3.67 -8.27 -2.41
N GLY A 130 2.72 -8.41 -1.50
CA GLY A 130 2.90 -8.96 -0.15
C GLY A 130 1.62 -8.88 0.66
N LEU A 131 1.74 -9.13 1.96
CA LEU A 131 0.66 -9.08 2.93
C LEU A 131 0.99 -8.02 3.98
N LEU A 132 0.04 -7.16 4.31
CA LEU A 132 0.10 -6.35 5.53
C LEU A 132 -0.65 -7.10 6.62
N SER A 133 0.04 -7.44 7.69
CA SER A 133 -0.50 -8.17 8.83
C SER A 133 -0.39 -7.30 10.08
N GLY A 134 -1.49 -7.17 10.82
CA GLY A 134 -1.63 -6.34 12.01
C GLY A 134 -2.88 -6.75 12.78
N TRP A 135 -3.74 -5.80 13.13
CA TRP A 135 -5.05 -6.11 13.73
C TRP A 135 -6.02 -6.80 12.76
N THR A 136 -5.74 -6.71 11.45
CA THR A 136 -6.38 -7.47 10.37
C THR A 136 -5.32 -7.79 9.32
N GLU A 137 -5.73 -8.31 8.16
CA GLU A 137 -4.83 -8.69 7.07
C GLU A 137 -5.32 -8.11 5.73
N TYR A 138 -4.42 -7.46 5.00
CA TYR A 138 -4.66 -6.98 3.63
C TYR A 138 -3.66 -7.58 2.67
N MET A 139 -4.15 -8.25 1.63
CA MET A 139 -3.31 -8.57 0.49
C MET A 139 -3.00 -7.29 -0.29
N VAL A 140 -1.72 -7.03 -0.55
CA VAL A 140 -1.25 -5.79 -1.17
C VAL A 140 -1.04 -5.98 -2.66
N TYR A 141 -1.62 -5.10 -3.45
CA TYR A 141 -1.47 -5.01 -4.89
C TYR A 141 -0.95 -3.63 -5.28
N PHE A 142 -0.30 -3.57 -6.44
CA PHE A 142 0.06 -2.32 -7.10
C PHE A 142 -0.45 -2.35 -8.53
N LEU A 143 -1.21 -1.32 -8.91
CA LEU A 143 -1.44 -1.01 -10.30
C LEU A 143 -0.13 -0.47 -10.88
N THR A 144 0.14 -0.86 -12.12
CA THR A 144 1.30 -0.35 -12.85
C THR A 144 0.89 0.03 -14.25
N LYS A 145 1.52 1.07 -14.80
CA LYS A 145 1.39 1.42 -16.22
C LYS A 145 1.65 0.28 -17.20
N TYR A 146 2.38 -0.75 -16.78
CA TYR A 146 2.71 -1.91 -17.59
C TYR A 146 1.63 -2.99 -17.60
N TYR A 147 0.60 -2.88 -16.76
CA TYR A 147 -0.49 -3.85 -16.77
C TYR A 147 -1.46 -3.56 -17.91
N ASP A 148 -1.65 -4.56 -18.75
CA ASP A 148 -2.72 -4.58 -19.74
C ASP A 148 -4.07 -4.96 -19.09
N LYS A 149 -5.14 -4.92 -19.89
CA LYS A 149 -6.48 -5.27 -19.43
C LYS A 149 -6.54 -6.69 -18.88
N LYS A 150 -5.89 -7.66 -19.53
CA LYS A 150 -5.90 -9.07 -19.10
C LYS A 150 -5.21 -9.24 -17.75
N GLN A 151 -4.11 -8.53 -17.52
CA GLN A 151 -3.41 -8.53 -16.24
C GLN A 151 -4.24 -7.91 -15.12
N ILE A 152 -4.97 -6.83 -15.39
CA ILE A 152 -5.91 -6.24 -14.43
C ILE A 152 -7.03 -7.24 -14.09
N GLU A 153 -7.62 -7.90 -15.08
CA GLU A 153 -8.66 -8.91 -14.86
C GLU A 153 -8.13 -10.13 -14.08
N ASN A 154 -6.91 -10.58 -14.38
CA ASN A 154 -6.27 -11.64 -13.60
C ASN A 154 -6.04 -11.22 -12.14
N MET A 155 -5.64 -9.97 -11.91
CA MET A 155 -5.49 -9.43 -10.55
C MET A 155 -6.82 -9.41 -9.81
N LYS A 156 -7.91 -8.96 -10.45
CA LYS A 156 -9.26 -8.99 -9.87
C LYS A 156 -9.71 -10.41 -9.54
N HIS A 157 -9.50 -11.36 -10.46
CA HIS A 157 -9.80 -12.77 -10.22
C HIS A 157 -8.97 -13.35 -9.07
N GLU A 158 -7.71 -12.93 -8.91
CA GLU A 158 -6.91 -13.32 -7.75
C GLU A 158 -7.48 -12.75 -6.45
N ILE A 159 -7.87 -11.48 -6.45
CA ILE A 159 -8.45 -10.80 -5.29
C ILE A 159 -9.76 -11.47 -4.85
N SER A 160 -10.66 -11.79 -5.79
CA SER A 160 -11.94 -12.46 -5.47
C SER A 160 -11.76 -13.88 -4.92
N ASN A 161 -10.58 -14.48 -5.10
CA ASN A 161 -10.24 -15.82 -4.60
C ASN A 161 -9.38 -15.81 -3.32
N LEU A 162 -9.11 -14.64 -2.72
CA LEU A 162 -8.30 -14.53 -1.51
C LEU A 162 -8.86 -15.30 -0.31
N TYR A 163 -10.18 -15.53 -0.27
CA TYR A 163 -10.82 -16.33 0.77
C TYR A 163 -10.20 -17.75 0.89
N ARG A 164 -9.65 -18.29 -0.20
CA ARG A 164 -8.95 -19.59 -0.20
C ARG A 164 -7.66 -19.59 0.61
N LEU A 165 -7.11 -18.41 0.86
CA LEU A 165 -5.96 -18.16 1.72
C LEU A 165 -6.37 -17.67 3.12
N GLY A 166 -7.68 -17.63 3.42
CA GLY A 166 -8.20 -17.04 4.67
C GLY A 166 -8.15 -15.51 4.71
N ILE A 167 -7.81 -14.86 3.60
CA ILE A 167 -7.67 -13.40 3.50
C ILE A 167 -8.93 -12.83 2.85
N TYR A 168 -9.51 -11.81 3.48
CA TYR A 168 -10.80 -11.25 3.05
C TYR A 168 -10.72 -9.77 2.68
N ARG A 169 -9.52 -9.18 2.64
CA ARG A 169 -9.33 -7.76 2.34
C ARG A 169 -8.15 -7.55 1.41
N ALA A 170 -8.25 -6.52 0.59
CA ALA A 170 -7.18 -6.14 -0.33
C ALA A 170 -6.96 -4.63 -0.28
N VAL A 171 -5.69 -4.23 -0.43
CA VAL A 171 -5.32 -2.84 -0.72
C VAL A 171 -4.64 -2.79 -2.07
N ILE A 172 -5.11 -1.90 -2.93
CA ILE A 172 -4.64 -1.67 -4.28
C ILE A 172 -4.04 -0.28 -4.34
N PHE A 173 -2.72 -0.21 -4.39
CA PHE A 173 -2.01 1.05 -4.57
C PHE A 173 -1.94 1.46 -6.05
N TYR A 174 -2.07 2.75 -6.32
CA TYR A 174 -1.92 3.34 -7.65
C TYR A 174 -1.15 4.65 -7.59
N ARG A 175 -0.42 5.02 -8.65
CA ARG A 175 0.41 6.24 -8.66
C ARG A 175 -0.27 7.42 -9.33
N ASP A 176 -1.18 7.16 -10.25
CA ASP A 176 -1.87 8.21 -10.99
C ASP A 176 -3.33 7.85 -11.30
N ARG A 177 -4.08 8.88 -11.69
CA ARG A 177 -5.51 8.76 -12.04
C ARG A 177 -5.76 7.78 -13.19
N LYS A 178 -4.84 7.64 -14.15
CA LYS A 178 -5.00 6.73 -15.30
C LYS A 178 -4.86 5.26 -14.89
N GLU A 179 -3.97 4.96 -13.94
CA GLU A 179 -3.92 3.65 -13.30
C GLU A 179 -5.25 3.35 -12.59
N ARG A 180 -5.74 4.29 -11.79
CA ARG A 180 -7.01 4.17 -11.07
C ARG A 180 -8.22 3.95 -11.97
N GLU A 181 -8.32 4.69 -13.06
CA GLU A 181 -9.41 4.61 -14.04
C GLU A 181 -9.38 3.28 -14.82
N ARG A 182 -8.19 2.76 -15.12
CA ARG A 182 -8.06 1.46 -15.83
C ARG A 182 -8.52 0.28 -14.99
N TYR A 183 -8.38 0.35 -13.66
CA TYR A 183 -8.85 -0.71 -12.77
C TYR A 183 -10.38 -0.83 -12.78
N ARG A 184 -11.07 0.33 -12.80
CA ARG A 184 -12.52 0.47 -12.65
C ARG A 184 -13.04 -0.02 -11.30
N ASP A 185 -14.11 0.61 -10.82
CA ASP A 185 -14.73 0.20 -9.56
C ASP A 185 -15.67 -0.97 -9.79
N GLU A 186 -15.21 -2.13 -9.37
CA GLU A 186 -15.92 -3.39 -9.44
C GLU A 186 -15.78 -4.10 -8.11
N THR A 187 -16.90 -4.60 -7.60
CA THR A 187 -16.96 -5.44 -6.40
C THR A 187 -16.36 -6.79 -6.70
N LEU A 188 -15.54 -7.29 -5.78
CA LEU A 188 -14.88 -8.59 -5.91
C LEU A 188 -15.36 -9.60 -4.87
N GLY A 189 -16.39 -9.23 -4.08
CA GLY A 189 -17.01 -10.11 -3.10
C GLY A 189 -16.12 -10.34 -1.88
N ILE A 190 -15.21 -9.41 -1.62
CA ILE A 190 -14.36 -9.42 -0.43
C ILE A 190 -14.95 -8.49 0.64
N LYS A 191 -14.45 -8.56 1.88
CA LYS A 191 -14.96 -7.72 2.96
C LYS A 191 -14.63 -6.24 2.77
N GLU A 192 -13.47 -5.95 2.18
CA GLU A 192 -12.98 -4.59 2.00
C GLU A 192 -11.94 -4.53 0.89
N GLN A 193 -12.07 -3.52 0.02
CA GLN A 193 -11.22 -3.33 -1.14
C GLN A 193 -10.76 -1.88 -1.22
N LEU A 194 -9.63 -1.58 -0.58
CA LEU A 194 -9.10 -0.23 -0.49
C LEU A 194 -8.36 0.15 -1.78
N ALA A 195 -8.76 1.22 -2.45
CA ALA A 195 -8.02 1.76 -3.59
C ALA A 195 -7.34 3.07 -3.21
N LEU A 196 -6.04 3.02 -2.94
CA LEU A 196 -5.30 4.12 -2.33
C LEU A 196 -4.20 4.69 -3.23
N PRO A 197 -4.03 6.02 -3.31
CA PRO A 197 -2.91 6.61 -4.02
C PRO A 197 -1.58 6.31 -3.29
N TYR A 198 -0.50 6.05 -4.02
CA TYR A 198 0.83 5.84 -3.47
C TYR A 198 1.75 7.02 -3.81
N PRO A 199 2.46 7.61 -2.84
CA PRO A 199 2.64 7.11 -1.46
C PRO A 199 1.61 7.61 -0.44
N ALA A 200 0.76 8.61 -0.76
CA ALA A 200 -0.08 9.29 0.25
C ALA A 200 -0.96 8.34 1.09
N GLY A 201 -1.57 7.33 0.47
CA GLY A 201 -2.42 6.36 1.14
C GLY A 201 -1.68 5.39 2.07
N VAL A 202 -0.35 5.31 2.02
CA VAL A 202 0.45 4.56 3.00
C VAL A 202 0.26 5.14 4.40
N GLU A 203 0.30 6.47 4.53
CA GLU A 203 0.19 7.12 5.83
C GLU A 203 -1.21 6.96 6.43
N LEU A 204 -2.25 7.06 5.59
CA LEU A 204 -3.63 6.71 6.00
C LEU A 204 -3.73 5.26 6.48
N LEU A 205 -3.11 4.33 5.75
CA LEU A 205 -3.16 2.92 6.12
C LEU A 205 -2.40 2.64 7.40
N LYS A 206 -1.22 3.26 7.63
CA LYS A 206 -0.50 3.18 8.91
C LYS A 206 -1.38 3.64 10.07
N LYS A 207 -2.02 4.79 9.90
CA LYS A 207 -2.91 5.36 10.92
C LYS A 207 -4.09 4.44 11.20
N HIS A 208 -4.66 3.84 10.17
CA HIS A 208 -5.70 2.81 10.28
C HIS A 208 -5.21 1.52 11.00
N GLY A 209 -3.92 1.23 10.95
CA GLY A 209 -3.31 0.13 11.71
C GLY A 209 -3.15 0.43 13.19
N GLU A 210 -2.97 1.70 13.54
CA GLU A 210 -2.80 2.15 14.92
C GLU A 210 -4.13 2.23 15.66
N LYS A 211 -5.22 2.57 14.96
CA LYS A 211 -6.55 2.78 15.55
C LYS A 211 -7.66 2.83 14.51
N ASP A 212 -8.90 2.79 15.01
CA ASP A 212 -10.10 2.97 14.20
C ASP A 212 -10.26 4.44 13.74
N ILE A 213 -9.59 4.77 12.63
CA ILE A 213 -9.71 6.09 12.00
C ILE A 213 -11.10 6.35 11.41
N ILE A 214 -11.89 5.31 11.13
CA ILE A 214 -13.23 5.45 10.58
C ILE A 214 -14.15 6.06 11.64
N ARG A 215 -14.18 5.45 12.82
CA ARG A 215 -14.91 6.00 13.97
C ARG A 215 -14.36 7.36 14.40
N ALA A 216 -13.04 7.47 14.57
CA ALA A 216 -12.43 8.71 15.06
C ALA A 216 -12.68 9.92 14.13
N ALA A 217 -12.68 9.72 12.81
CA ALA A 217 -13.01 10.77 11.86
C ALA A 217 -14.50 11.16 11.96
N ALA A 218 -15.39 10.18 12.05
CA ALA A 218 -16.82 10.42 12.20
C ALA A 218 -17.15 11.15 13.52
N GLU A 219 -16.58 10.74 14.66
CA GLU A 219 -16.78 11.41 15.95
C GLU A 219 -16.27 12.85 15.92
N LYS A 220 -15.14 13.11 15.26
CA LYS A 220 -14.62 14.47 15.11
C LYS A 220 -15.58 15.38 14.32
N VAL A 221 -16.24 14.85 13.31
CA VAL A 221 -17.09 15.61 12.39
C VAL A 221 -18.53 15.75 12.88
N TYR A 222 -19.06 14.72 13.55
CA TYR A 222 -20.48 14.62 13.93
C TYR A 222 -20.70 14.65 15.46
N GLY A 223 -19.65 14.51 16.26
CA GLY A 223 -19.76 14.36 17.70
C GLY A 223 -20.33 13.00 18.09
N VAL A 224 -21.62 12.95 18.42
CA VAL A 224 -22.26 11.74 18.94
C VAL A 224 -22.72 10.85 17.78
N LEU A 225 -22.18 9.64 17.73
CA LEU A 225 -22.55 8.61 16.75
C LEU A 225 -23.55 7.62 17.34
N LYS A 226 -24.49 7.16 16.53
CA LYS A 226 -25.46 6.10 16.87
C LYS A 226 -25.27 4.88 15.97
N GLU A 227 -25.84 3.75 16.40
CA GLU A 227 -25.97 2.59 15.54
C GLU A 227 -26.84 2.93 14.32
N PRO A 228 -26.42 2.53 13.11
CA PRO A 228 -27.13 2.87 11.89
C PRO A 228 -28.43 2.07 11.73
N ALA A 229 -29.49 2.75 11.29
CA ALA A 229 -30.72 2.08 10.87
C ALA A 229 -30.51 1.23 9.60
N TRP A 230 -29.61 1.65 8.71
CA TRP A 230 -29.18 0.85 7.56
C TRP A 230 -27.92 0.07 7.89
N LYS A 231 -28.03 -1.27 7.95
CA LYS A 231 -26.94 -2.17 8.39
C LYS A 231 -25.61 -2.06 7.62
N GLU A 232 -25.63 -1.48 6.42
CA GLU A 232 -24.41 -1.29 5.62
C GLU A 232 -23.73 0.06 5.88
N ALA A 233 -24.40 0.99 6.55
CA ALA A 233 -23.80 2.25 6.98
C ALA A 233 -22.82 2.03 8.14
N ASP A 234 -21.87 2.95 8.29
CA ASP A 234 -20.93 2.92 9.39
C ASP A 234 -21.60 3.40 10.68
N PHE A 235 -22.36 4.51 10.60
CA PHE A 235 -22.99 5.17 11.73
C PHE A 235 -24.29 5.86 11.33
N GLU A 236 -25.08 6.28 12.33
CA GLU A 236 -26.11 7.30 12.17
C GLU A 236 -25.75 8.56 12.96
N ALA A 237 -25.89 9.72 12.32
CA ALA A 237 -25.69 11.03 12.95
C ALA A 237 -26.60 12.06 12.29
N GLU A 238 -27.09 13.02 13.08
CA GLU A 238 -27.93 14.12 12.57
C GLU A 238 -29.17 13.65 11.75
N GLY A 239 -29.68 12.45 12.00
CA GLY A 239 -30.79 11.85 11.26
C GLY A 239 -30.42 11.23 9.91
N LYS A 240 -29.12 11.12 9.59
CA LYS A 240 -28.60 10.58 8.34
C LYS A 240 -27.78 9.31 8.56
N GLN A 241 -27.75 8.45 7.54
CA GLN A 241 -26.88 7.27 7.50
C GLN A 241 -25.51 7.66 6.95
N ILE A 242 -24.45 7.46 7.73
CA ILE A 242 -23.10 7.93 7.42
C ILE A 242 -22.27 6.80 6.82
N MET A 243 -21.69 7.07 5.64
CA MET A 243 -20.74 6.20 4.96
C MET A 243 -19.35 6.84 4.97
N VAL A 244 -18.40 6.28 5.71
CA VAL A 244 -17.05 6.81 5.79
C VAL A 244 -16.17 6.19 4.71
N LEU A 245 -15.74 7.00 3.75
CA LEU A 245 -14.98 6.60 2.56
C LEU A 245 -13.57 7.22 2.49
N ILE A 246 -12.99 7.64 3.62
CA ILE A 246 -11.63 8.20 3.69
C ILE A 246 -10.54 7.24 3.16
N LEU A 247 -10.77 5.93 3.22
CA LEU A 247 -9.88 4.89 2.66
C LEU A 247 -10.27 4.42 1.25
N ASN A 248 -11.27 5.05 0.62
CA ASN A 248 -11.75 4.74 -0.73
C ASN A 248 -12.05 3.23 -0.92
N ASP A 249 -12.85 2.68 -0.02
CA ASP A 249 -13.28 1.28 -0.08
C ASP A 249 -14.32 1.07 -1.19
N ILE A 250 -13.94 0.30 -2.20
CA ILE A 250 -14.77 0.00 -3.38
C ILE A 250 -16.00 -0.84 -3.00
N GLU A 251 -15.89 -1.74 -2.02
CA GLU A 251 -17.01 -2.57 -1.60
C GLU A 251 -18.10 -1.72 -0.92
N LYS A 252 -17.70 -0.75 -0.08
CA LYS A 252 -18.64 0.24 0.48
C LYS A 252 -19.32 1.10 -0.58
N LYS A 253 -18.56 1.58 -1.57
CA LYS A 253 -19.13 2.36 -2.69
C LYS A 253 -20.23 1.59 -3.42
N ALA A 254 -20.03 0.29 -3.63
CA ALA A 254 -21.04 -0.55 -4.27
C ALA A 254 -22.29 -0.74 -3.41
N LYS A 255 -22.16 -0.81 -2.08
CA LYS A 255 -23.31 -0.86 -1.16
C LYS A 255 -24.17 0.41 -1.28
N ILE A 256 -23.53 1.58 -1.42
CA ILE A 256 -24.24 2.85 -1.69
C ILE A 256 -25.00 2.75 -3.01
N ARG A 257 -24.34 2.38 -4.11
CA ARG A 257 -25.00 2.23 -5.42
C ARG A 257 -26.19 1.28 -5.35
N ASN A 258 -26.02 0.10 -4.76
CA ASN A 258 -27.08 -0.88 -4.60
C ASN A 258 -28.27 -0.32 -3.81
N TYR A 259 -28.03 0.47 -2.76
CA TYR A 259 -29.10 1.13 -2.01
C TYR A 259 -29.84 2.18 -2.84
N LEU A 260 -29.10 3.03 -3.55
CA LEU A 260 -29.67 4.06 -4.42
C LEU A 260 -30.53 3.43 -5.53
N ASP A 261 -30.03 2.37 -6.17
CA ASP A 261 -30.77 1.62 -7.19
C ASP A 261 -32.06 1.03 -6.59
N LEU A 262 -31.97 0.33 -5.46
CA LEU A 262 -33.14 -0.29 -4.82
C LEU A 262 -34.21 0.72 -4.39
N THR A 263 -33.79 1.90 -3.89
CA THR A 263 -34.71 2.94 -3.43
C THR A 263 -35.30 3.75 -4.59
N ALA A 264 -34.61 3.87 -5.72
CA ALA A 264 -35.18 4.49 -6.93
C ALA A 264 -36.42 3.73 -7.46
N PHE A 265 -36.46 2.39 -7.28
CA PHE A 265 -37.58 1.55 -7.73
C PHE A 265 -38.71 1.40 -6.70
N ARG A 266 -38.52 1.84 -5.45
CA ARG A 266 -39.50 1.67 -4.36
C ARG A 266 -40.01 3.03 -3.90
N TYR A 267 -41.33 3.23 -3.90
CA TYR A 267 -42.00 4.42 -3.33
C TYR A 267 -41.91 4.51 -1.79
N THR A 268 -40.91 3.89 -1.17
CA THR A 268 -40.68 3.94 0.28
C THR A 268 -39.81 5.13 0.64
N GLU A 269 -40.01 5.65 1.85
CA GLU A 269 -39.24 6.76 2.41
C GLU A 269 -37.74 6.42 2.40
N ARG A 270 -36.97 7.20 1.64
CA ARG A 270 -35.54 6.99 1.45
C ARG A 270 -34.78 7.56 2.64
N GLN A 271 -33.93 6.76 3.27
CA GLN A 271 -33.01 7.28 4.28
C GLN A 271 -31.93 8.11 3.58
N GLU A 272 -31.64 9.30 4.12
CA GLU A 272 -30.59 10.15 3.57
C GLU A 272 -29.23 9.54 3.91
N ILE A 273 -28.41 9.36 2.86
CA ILE A 273 -27.02 8.90 3.00
C ILE A 273 -26.11 10.11 2.88
N GLU A 274 -25.22 10.29 3.86
CA GLU A 274 -24.13 11.25 3.81
C GLU A 274 -22.79 10.52 3.73
N ILE A 275 -21.95 10.90 2.77
CA ILE A 275 -20.60 10.36 2.61
C ILE A 275 -19.62 11.27 3.34
N LEU A 276 -18.86 10.71 4.27
CA LEU A 276 -17.70 11.35 4.87
C LEU A 276 -16.43 10.93 4.13
N CYS A 277 -15.78 11.85 3.43
CA CYS A 277 -14.55 11.58 2.67
C CYS A 277 -13.44 12.59 2.98
N LEU A 278 -12.27 12.39 2.38
CA LEU A 278 -11.21 13.41 2.43
C LEU A 278 -11.56 14.59 1.52
N ASP A 279 -11.03 15.78 1.82
CA ASP A 279 -11.24 17.00 1.02
C ASP A 279 -10.90 16.77 -0.47
N GLU A 280 -9.79 16.08 -0.74
CA GLU A 280 -9.32 15.82 -2.11
C GLU A 280 -10.19 14.81 -2.88
N GLN A 281 -11.12 14.15 -2.19
CA GLN A 281 -12.05 13.16 -2.76
C GLN A 281 -13.44 13.76 -3.04
N GLU A 282 -13.72 14.97 -2.56
CA GLU A 282 -15.06 15.58 -2.61
C GLU A 282 -15.62 15.65 -4.03
N GLU A 283 -14.85 16.21 -4.97
CA GLU A 283 -15.28 16.37 -6.36
C GLU A 283 -15.63 15.02 -7.01
N VAL A 284 -14.81 14.00 -6.73
CA VAL A 284 -15.01 12.65 -7.26
C VAL A 284 -16.31 12.06 -6.71
N PHE A 285 -16.53 12.13 -5.40
CA PHE A 285 -17.74 11.57 -4.79
C PHE A 285 -19.00 12.37 -5.14
N ARG A 286 -18.92 13.69 -5.29
CA ARG A 286 -20.05 14.52 -5.78
C ARG A 286 -20.47 14.12 -7.18
N SER A 287 -19.50 13.84 -8.05
CA SER A 287 -19.78 13.36 -9.41
C SER A 287 -20.33 11.94 -9.43
N GLU A 288 -19.91 11.09 -8.49
CA GLU A 288 -20.25 9.67 -8.48
C GLU A 288 -21.57 9.36 -7.77
N PHE A 289 -21.91 10.13 -6.73
CA PHE A 289 -23.09 9.97 -5.90
C PHE A 289 -23.83 11.30 -5.75
N PRO A 290 -24.39 11.86 -6.85
CA PRO A 290 -25.07 13.16 -6.81
C PRO A 290 -26.28 13.20 -5.88
N GLU A 291 -26.85 12.05 -5.52
CA GLU A 291 -27.99 11.92 -4.62
C GLU A 291 -27.61 11.79 -3.14
N CYS A 292 -26.31 11.76 -2.81
CA CYS A 292 -25.82 11.72 -1.43
C CYS A 292 -25.35 13.11 -0.99
N SER A 293 -25.58 13.44 0.28
CA SER A 293 -24.87 14.57 0.89
C SER A 293 -23.41 14.19 1.10
N ILE A 294 -22.50 15.18 1.04
CA ILE A 294 -21.06 14.95 1.20
C ILE A 294 -20.53 15.91 2.24
N ARG A 295 -19.80 15.36 3.21
CA ARG A 295 -19.04 16.08 4.23
C ARG A 295 -17.58 15.63 4.14
N THR A 296 -16.67 16.56 4.43
CA THR A 296 -15.24 16.30 4.26
C THR A 296 -14.47 16.47 5.56
N ILE A 297 -13.28 15.87 5.60
CA ILE A 297 -12.26 16.05 6.63
C ILE A 297 -10.89 16.09 5.96
N SER A 298 -10.00 16.98 6.38
CA SER A 298 -8.68 17.07 5.76
C SER A 298 -7.80 15.86 6.07
N THR A 299 -6.90 15.51 5.14
CA THR A 299 -5.94 14.42 5.34
C THR A 299 -5.08 14.66 6.60
N GLU A 300 -4.61 15.89 6.82
CA GLU A 300 -3.83 16.26 7.99
C GLU A 300 -4.58 16.05 9.29
N GLU A 301 -5.88 16.34 9.30
CA GLU A 301 -6.71 16.11 10.48
C GLU A 301 -6.85 14.64 10.79
N VAL A 302 -7.11 13.80 9.78
CA VAL A 302 -7.20 12.34 9.97
C VAL A 302 -5.90 11.78 10.52
N LEU A 303 -4.75 12.23 10.00
CA LEU A 303 -3.43 11.77 10.46
C LEU A 303 -3.09 12.24 11.89
N ARG A 304 -3.72 13.32 12.37
CA ARG A 304 -3.54 13.86 13.73
C ARG A 304 -4.47 13.25 14.77
N LEU A 305 -5.56 12.59 14.37
CA LEU A 305 -6.46 11.92 15.32
C LEU A 305 -5.66 10.99 16.23
#